data_AF-A0A8D9B8M2-F1
#
_entry.id   AF-A0A8D9B8M2-F1
#
_cell.length_a   1.000
_cell.length_b   1.000
_cell.length_c   1.000
_cell.angle_alpha   90.00
_cell.angle_beta   90.00
_cell.angle_gamma   90.00
#
_symmetry.space_group_name_H-M   'P 1'
#
loop_
_entity.id
_entity.type
_entity.pdbx_description
1 polymer ?
#
loop_
_entity_poly.entity_id
_entity_poly.type
_entity_poly.pdbx_seq_one_letter_code
_entity_poly.pdbx_strand_id
1 'polypeptide(L)'
;MAADVKHQLIVLLKESPYFSLQCDESTDVSQCAQLLVYCRFLNKNKLCEELLFCQRLGETCKGSDVFKLIDNFLGENNLNWGNVVGICTDGAPAMLVCRSGFLQLAKEKNPDIIGSHCMIHREALASKTLTPELQDVLKICIKVVNAIKSSALNTRLFEVLCSEMSSEHKTLLFHTEIRWLSKGNMLNRLYELKNEVEIFLLSQEKNNLCDQFTNEKIV
;
A
#
# COMPACT_ATOMS: atom_id res chain seq x y z
N MET A 1 28.90 -2.51 5.19
CA MET A 1 28.02 -1.86 4.19
C MET A 1 26.73 -1.35 4.82
N ALA A 2 25.86 -2.17 5.44
CA ALA A 2 24.62 -1.66 6.04
C ALA A 2 24.82 -0.62 7.17
N ALA A 3 25.82 -0.81 8.05
CA ALA A 3 26.12 0.18 9.10
C ALA A 3 26.60 1.53 8.52
N ASP A 4 27.30 1.50 7.38
CA ASP A 4 27.76 2.68 6.66
C ASP A 4 26.59 3.42 6.00
N VAL A 5 25.66 2.70 5.38
CA VAL A 5 24.41 3.27 4.83
C VAL A 5 23.55 3.90 5.93
N LYS A 6 23.36 3.22 7.06
CA LYS A 6 22.62 3.79 8.21
C LYS A 6 23.31 5.06 8.71
N HIS A 7 24.64 5.02 8.87
CA HIS A 7 25.38 6.18 9.36
C HIS A 7 25.23 7.39 8.43
N GLN A 8 25.36 7.19 7.11
CA GLN A 8 25.16 8.22 6.10
C GLN A 8 23.75 8.81 6.15
N LEU A 9 22.71 7.97 6.29
CA LEU A 9 21.33 8.43 6.42
C LEU A 9 21.13 9.28 7.69
N ILE A 10 21.69 8.86 8.82
CA ILE A 10 21.59 9.62 10.08
C ILE A 10 22.27 10.98 9.96
N VAL A 11 23.41 11.07 9.26
CA VAL A 11 24.10 12.35 8.99
C VAL A 11 23.17 13.27 8.19
N LEU A 12 22.57 12.77 7.11
CA LEU A 12 21.64 13.53 6.29
C LEU A 12 20.40 13.99 7.06
N LEU A 13 19.85 13.14 7.94
CA LEU A 13 18.71 13.50 8.78
C LEU A 13 19.04 14.60 9.80
N LYS A 14 20.27 14.62 10.32
CA LYS A 14 20.75 15.70 11.21
C LYS A 14 20.92 17.03 10.49
N GLU A 15 21.33 16.99 9.23
CA GLU A 15 21.43 18.18 8.38
C GLU A 15 20.07 18.68 7.89
N SER A 16 19.08 17.80 7.81
CA SER A 16 17.71 18.17 7.44
C SER A 16 17.06 19.02 8.53
N PRO A 17 16.46 20.17 8.19
CA PRO A 17 15.76 21.00 9.17
C PRO A 17 14.55 20.26 9.78
N TYR A 18 13.88 19.45 8.96
CA TYR A 18 12.70 18.68 9.36
C TYR A 18 12.65 17.33 8.65
N PHE A 19 11.98 16.36 9.23
CA PHE A 19 11.66 15.09 8.59
C PHE A 19 10.33 14.53 9.09
N SER A 20 9.76 13.58 8.35
CA SER A 20 8.56 12.85 8.72
C SER A 20 8.82 11.35 8.76
N LEU A 21 8.07 10.63 9.58
CA LEU A 21 8.18 9.18 9.74
C LEU A 21 6.94 8.50 9.16
N GLN A 22 7.14 7.40 8.43
CA GLN A 22 6.08 6.48 8.05
C GLN A 22 6.33 5.17 8.77
N CYS A 23 5.38 4.74 9.60
CA CYS A 23 5.51 3.59 10.46
C CYS A 23 4.48 2.54 10.05
N ASP A 24 4.95 1.33 9.77
CA ASP A 24 4.12 0.20 9.41
C ASP A 24 4.52 -1.03 10.23
N GLU A 25 3.52 -1.78 10.68
CA GLU A 25 3.74 -3.03 11.42
C GLU A 25 3.43 -4.21 10.49
N SER A 26 4.35 -5.17 10.44
CA SER A 26 4.14 -6.42 9.72
C SER A 26 4.43 -7.60 10.63
N THR A 27 3.62 -8.65 10.52
CA THR A 27 3.85 -9.91 11.22
C THR A 27 4.51 -10.89 10.26
N ASP A 28 5.70 -11.36 10.59
CA ASP A 28 6.40 -12.36 9.79
C ASP A 28 5.81 -13.77 9.93
N VAL A 29 6.32 -14.72 9.13
CA VAL A 29 5.86 -16.12 9.14
C VAL A 29 6.10 -16.83 10.48
N SER A 30 6.96 -16.29 11.34
CA SER A 30 7.25 -16.79 12.68
C SER A 30 6.43 -16.07 13.76
N GLN A 31 5.39 -15.32 13.36
CA GLN A 31 4.51 -14.55 14.24
C GLN A 31 5.25 -13.46 15.04
N CYS A 32 6.38 -12.99 14.54
CA CYS A 32 7.09 -11.86 15.14
C CYS A 32 6.63 -10.57 14.47
N ALA A 33 6.11 -9.64 15.28
CA ALA A 33 5.78 -8.30 14.81
C ALA A 33 7.07 -7.50 14.57
N GLN A 34 7.18 -6.90 13.40
CA GLN A 34 8.29 -6.06 12.98
C GLN A 34 7.74 -4.67 12.69
N LEU A 35 8.40 -3.66 13.24
CA LEU A 35 8.15 -2.26 12.95
C LEU A 35 9.11 -1.82 11.85
N LEU A 36 8.55 -1.41 10.72
CA LEU A 36 9.26 -0.76 9.64
C LEU A 36 9.04 0.74 9.75
N VAL A 37 10.14 1.50 9.76
CA VAL A 37 10.08 2.96 9.79
C VAL A 37 10.83 3.51 8.59
N TYR A 38 10.11 4.24 7.75
CA TYR A 38 10.68 5.06 6.69
C TYR A 38 10.76 6.50 7.16
N CYS A 39 11.79 7.21 6.70
CA CYS A 39 11.92 8.64 6.92
C CYS A 39 11.85 9.37 5.59
N ARG A 40 11.15 10.49 5.59
CA ARG A 40 11.10 11.43 4.46
C ARG A 40 11.64 12.77 4.94
N PHE A 41 12.68 13.27 4.28
CA PHE A 41 13.49 14.40 4.75
C PHE A 41 13.96 15.27 3.59
N LEU A 42 14.52 16.45 3.90
CA LEU A 42 15.02 17.39 2.91
C LEU A 42 16.54 17.29 2.82
N ASN A 43 17.06 17.01 1.62
CA ASN A 43 18.48 17.02 1.33
C ASN A 43 18.75 17.93 0.13
N LYS A 44 19.48 19.03 0.32
CA LYS A 44 19.80 20.01 -0.75
C LYS A 44 18.54 20.44 -1.53
N ASN A 45 17.47 20.77 -0.82
CA ASN A 45 16.15 21.14 -1.36
C ASN A 45 15.42 20.05 -2.17
N LYS A 46 15.86 18.79 -2.08
CA LYS A 46 15.14 17.65 -2.63
C LYS A 46 14.54 16.82 -1.51
N LEU A 47 13.30 16.39 -1.74
CA LEU A 47 12.64 15.45 -0.85
C LEU A 47 13.23 14.06 -1.09
N CYS A 48 13.79 13.47 -0.05
CA CYS A 48 14.32 12.11 -0.06
C CYS A 48 13.48 11.22 0.86
N GLU A 49 13.41 9.95 0.53
CA GLU A 49 12.68 8.94 1.30
C GLU A 49 13.56 7.70 1.39
N GLU A 50 13.82 7.22 2.61
CA GLU A 50 14.71 6.09 2.86
C GLU A 50 14.21 5.26 4.04
N LEU A 51 14.51 3.96 4.03
CA LEU A 51 14.26 3.08 5.17
C LEU A 51 15.17 3.50 6.33
N LEU A 52 14.56 3.94 7.43
CA LEU A 52 15.29 4.36 8.62
C LEU A 52 15.77 3.14 9.42
N PHE A 53 14.85 2.23 9.72
CA PHE A 53 15.15 0.93 10.30
C PHE A 53 13.98 -0.06 10.12
N CYS A 54 14.31 -1.34 10.29
CA CYS A 54 13.35 -2.39 10.55
C CYS A 54 13.79 -3.11 11.83
N GLN A 55 12.92 -3.16 12.84
CA GLN A 55 13.22 -3.78 14.13
C GLN A 55 12.02 -4.55 14.66
N ARG A 56 12.30 -5.65 15.36
CA ARG A 56 11.28 -6.47 15.99
C ARG A 56 10.67 -5.76 17.20
N LEU A 57 9.34 -5.81 17.31
CA LEU A 57 8.63 -5.47 18.54
C LEU A 57 8.76 -6.64 19.53
N GLY A 58 9.21 -6.34 20.75
CA GLY A 58 9.64 -7.35 21.72
C GLY A 58 8.52 -8.30 22.17
N GLU A 59 7.57 -7.78 22.94
CA GLU A 59 6.54 -8.59 23.62
C GLU A 59 5.12 -8.25 23.14
N THR A 60 4.82 -6.97 22.91
CA THR A 60 3.49 -6.52 22.47
C THR A 60 3.58 -5.52 21.32
N CYS A 61 2.44 -5.31 20.65
CA CYS A 61 2.27 -4.38 19.55
C CYS A 61 1.51 -3.12 20.00
N LYS A 62 1.76 -2.63 21.22
CA LYS A 62 1.06 -1.45 21.74
C LYS A 62 1.75 -0.20 21.21
N GLY A 63 0.98 0.90 21.12
CA GLY A 63 1.53 2.21 20.76
C GLY A 63 2.72 2.65 21.62
N SER A 64 2.75 2.25 22.89
CA SER A 64 3.87 2.47 23.79
C SER A 64 5.15 1.75 23.38
N ASP A 65 5.04 0.57 22.78
CA ASP A 65 6.21 -0.22 22.38
C ASP A 65 6.81 0.36 21.09
N VAL A 66 5.95 0.70 20.14
CA VAL A 66 6.32 1.46 18.93
C VAL A 66 6.99 2.78 19.31
N PHE A 67 6.39 3.54 20.23
CA PHE A 67 6.94 4.79 20.72
C PHE A 67 8.33 4.60 21.35
N LYS A 68 8.49 3.66 22.29
CA LYS A 68 9.78 3.40 22.94
C LYS A 68 10.86 3.02 21.94
N LEU A 69 10.53 2.20 20.96
CA LEU A 69 11.50 1.77 19.95
C LEU A 69 11.98 2.98 19.12
N ILE A 70 11.05 3.85 18.69
CA ILE A 70 11.40 5.08 17.96
C ILE A 70 12.13 6.08 18.86
N ASP A 71 11.70 6.30 20.10
CA ASP A 71 12.33 7.23 21.06
C ASP A 71 13.77 6.79 21.36
N ASN A 72 14.00 5.50 21.60
CA ASN A 72 15.34 4.93 21.78
C ASN A 72 16.19 5.12 20.52
N PHE A 73 15.64 4.82 19.34
CA PHE A 73 16.37 4.99 18.09
C PHE A 73 16.78 6.45 17.86
N LEU A 74 15.86 7.40 18.07
CA LEU A 74 16.17 8.83 17.92
C LEU A 74 17.22 9.26 18.95
N GLY A 75 17.08 8.85 20.21
CA GLY A 75 18.02 9.13 21.29
C GLY A 75 19.44 8.61 21.02
N GLU A 76 19.57 7.32 20.66
CA GLU A 76 20.84 6.68 20.32
C GLU A 76 21.56 7.38 19.14
N ASN A 77 20.79 7.92 18.20
CA ASN A 77 21.32 8.58 17.02
C ASN A 77 21.43 10.10 17.17
N ASN A 78 21.10 10.67 18.34
CA ASN A 78 21.04 12.12 18.59
C ASN A 78 20.16 12.86 17.57
N LEU A 79 18.98 12.31 17.27
CA LEU A 79 17.94 12.95 16.48
C LEU A 79 16.89 13.54 17.41
N ASN A 80 16.40 14.74 17.09
CA ASN A 80 15.46 15.46 17.95
C ASN A 80 14.02 15.28 17.44
N TRP A 81 13.10 14.97 18.35
CA TRP A 81 11.65 14.99 18.10
C TRP A 81 11.15 16.34 17.57
N GLY A 82 11.78 17.45 17.96
CA GLY A 82 11.46 18.78 17.44
C GLY A 82 11.64 18.94 15.92
N ASN A 83 12.45 18.07 15.30
CA ASN A 83 12.62 18.04 13.85
C ASN A 83 11.61 17.11 13.15
N VAL A 84 10.88 16.28 13.91
CA VAL A 84 9.84 15.41 13.37
C VAL A 84 8.56 16.24 13.19
N VAL A 85 8.14 16.48 11.96
CA VAL A 85 6.97 17.32 11.65
C VAL A 85 5.74 16.52 11.25
N GLY A 86 5.92 15.26 10.87
CA GLY A 86 4.83 14.42 10.38
C GLY A 86 5.03 12.95 10.72
N ILE A 87 3.93 12.27 11.02
CA ILE A 87 3.90 10.83 11.26
C ILE A 87 2.74 10.23 10.46
N CYS A 88 3.02 9.20 9.67
CA CYS A 88 2.04 8.42 8.94
C CYS A 88 1.98 7.00 9.49
N THR A 89 0.78 6.50 9.77
CA THR A 89 0.56 5.12 10.27
C THR A 89 -0.59 4.43 9.55
N ASP A 90 -0.70 3.11 9.65
CA ASP A 90 -1.80 2.29 9.10
C ASP A 90 -3.18 2.52 9.75
N GLY A 91 -3.22 3.35 10.79
CA GLY A 91 -4.42 3.70 11.51
C GLY A 91 -4.94 2.63 12.47
N ALA A 92 -4.14 1.61 12.78
CA ALA A 92 -4.49 0.63 13.79
C ALA A 92 -4.72 1.30 15.16
N PRO A 93 -5.54 0.69 16.04
CA PRO A 93 -5.77 1.24 17.38
C PRO A 93 -4.48 1.50 18.16
N ALA A 94 -3.46 0.64 18.02
CA ALA A 94 -2.15 0.84 18.63
C ALA A 94 -1.47 2.15 18.18
N MET A 95 -1.76 2.63 16.97
CA MET A 95 -1.15 3.83 16.40
C MET A 95 -1.93 5.11 16.72
N LEU A 96 -3.27 5.04 16.73
CA LEU A 96 -4.15 6.23 16.77
C LEU A 96 -4.97 6.42 18.04
N VAL A 97 -5.02 5.45 18.97
CA VAL A 97 -5.85 5.58 20.18
C VAL A 97 -5.53 6.86 20.96
N CYS A 98 -6.56 7.67 21.24
CA CYS A 98 -6.41 9.03 21.78
C CYS A 98 -5.67 9.15 23.12
N ARG A 99 -5.53 8.07 23.90
CA ARG A 99 -4.88 8.09 25.22
C ARG A 99 -3.56 7.32 25.30
N SER A 100 -3.28 6.46 24.34
CA SER A 100 -2.15 5.51 24.43
C SER A 100 -1.59 5.08 23.08
N GLY A 101 -2.08 5.68 21.99
CA GLY A 101 -1.59 5.43 20.65
C GLY A 101 -0.21 6.06 20.47
N PHE A 102 0.60 5.44 19.62
CA PHE A 102 1.94 5.94 19.28
C PHE A 102 1.93 7.43 18.90
N LEU A 103 0.98 7.86 18.06
CA LEU A 103 0.90 9.25 17.62
C LEU A 103 0.67 10.23 18.78
N GLN A 104 -0.12 9.84 19.78
CA GLN A 104 -0.38 10.66 20.96
C GLN A 104 0.89 10.84 21.79
N LEU A 105 1.64 9.75 22.02
CA LEU A 105 2.90 9.78 22.76
C LEU A 105 3.97 10.60 22.02
N ALA A 106 4.02 10.52 20.68
CA ALA A 106 4.90 11.36 19.87
C ALA A 106 4.55 12.85 20.01
N LYS A 107 3.26 13.20 20.06
CA LYS A 107 2.80 14.59 20.27
C LYS A 107 3.15 15.14 21.65
N GLU A 108 3.35 14.30 22.66
CA GLU A 108 3.86 14.73 23.96
C GLU A 108 5.33 15.18 23.88
N LYS A 109 6.11 14.64 22.94
CA LYS A 109 7.50 15.06 22.66
C LYS A 109 7.58 16.27 21.73
N ASN A 110 6.66 16.36 20.77
CA ASN A 110 6.54 17.51 19.87
C ASN A 110 5.05 17.75 19.49
N PRO A 111 4.38 18.74 20.11
CA PRO A 111 2.97 19.03 19.86
C PRO A 111 2.62 19.40 18.41
N ASP A 112 3.60 19.88 17.64
CA ASP A 112 3.42 20.35 16.26
C ASP A 112 3.39 19.19 15.23
N ILE A 113 3.61 17.94 15.67
CA ILE A 113 3.54 16.76 14.78
C ILE A 113 2.15 16.63 14.16
N ILE A 114 2.11 16.57 12.83
CA ILE A 114 0.90 16.25 12.08
C ILE A 114 0.82 14.73 11.87
N GLY A 115 -0.21 14.12 12.43
CA GLY A 115 -0.54 12.72 12.20
C GLY A 115 -1.38 12.54 10.95
N SER A 116 -1.03 11.56 10.13
CA SER A 116 -1.80 11.17 8.95
C SER A 116 -2.04 9.67 8.93
N HIS A 117 -3.19 9.27 8.40
CA HIS A 117 -3.52 7.87 8.16
C HIS A 117 -3.07 7.49 6.76
N CYS A 118 -2.37 6.37 6.64
CA CYS A 118 -1.81 5.86 5.39
C CYS A 118 -2.87 5.82 4.30
N MET A 119 -2.62 6.56 3.21
CA MET A 119 -3.58 6.71 2.11
C MET A 119 -3.96 5.36 1.50
N ILE A 120 -3.00 4.45 1.40
CA ILE A 120 -3.20 3.12 0.83
C ILE A 120 -4.12 2.28 1.72
N HIS A 121 -3.95 2.36 3.05
CA HIS A 121 -4.86 1.72 4.00
C HIS A 121 -6.26 2.35 3.95
N ARG A 122 -6.36 3.68 3.83
CA ARG A 122 -7.65 4.37 3.66
C ARG A 122 -8.39 3.95 2.41
N GLU A 123 -7.68 3.85 1.28
CA GLU A 123 -8.25 3.36 0.02
C GLU A 123 -8.77 1.93 0.19
N ALA A 124 -7.95 1.05 0.77
CA ALA A 124 -8.36 -0.33 1.03
C ALA A 124 -9.62 -0.41 1.91
N LEU A 125 -9.71 0.42 2.96
CA LEU A 125 -10.89 0.51 3.82
C LEU A 125 -12.11 1.08 3.08
N ALA A 126 -11.93 2.14 2.29
CA ALA A 126 -13.01 2.72 1.49
C ALA A 126 -13.56 1.73 0.46
N SER A 127 -12.70 0.89 -0.13
CA SER A 127 -13.13 -0.17 -1.06
C SER A 127 -14.03 -1.22 -0.40
N LYS A 128 -13.95 -1.39 0.92
CA LYS A 128 -14.83 -2.30 1.69
C LYS A 128 -16.19 -1.68 2.01
N THR A 129 -16.31 -0.36 1.90
CA THR A 129 -17.54 0.39 2.15
C THR A 129 -18.27 0.82 0.87
N LEU A 130 -17.92 0.22 -0.28
CA LEU A 130 -18.62 0.43 -1.54
C LEU A 130 -20.11 0.07 -1.41
N THR A 131 -20.96 0.76 -2.16
CA THR A 131 -22.38 0.44 -2.22
C THR A 131 -22.58 -0.96 -2.82
N PRO A 132 -23.71 -1.65 -2.52
CA PRO A 132 -23.99 -2.98 -3.06
C PRO A 132 -23.83 -3.05 -4.59
N GLU A 133 -24.26 -2.01 -5.30
CA GLU A 133 -24.18 -1.91 -6.75
C GLU A 133 -22.72 -1.93 -7.23
N LEU A 134 -21.86 -1.08 -6.65
CA LEU A 134 -20.43 -1.03 -6.99
C LEU A 134 -19.69 -2.30 -6.59
N GLN A 135 -20.09 -2.95 -5.51
CA GLN A 135 -19.53 -4.25 -5.13
C GLN A 135 -19.87 -5.33 -6.14
N ASP A 136 -21.08 -5.33 -6.68
CA ASP A 136 -21.50 -6.32 -7.69
C ASP A 136 -20.76 -6.11 -9.01
N VAL A 137 -20.58 -4.87 -9.43
CA VAL A 137 -19.71 -4.52 -10.58
C VAL A 137 -18.29 -5.04 -10.35
N LEU A 138 -17.69 -4.73 -9.20
CA LEU A 138 -16.34 -5.19 -8.87
C LEU A 138 -16.24 -6.74 -8.88
N LYS A 139 -17.25 -7.45 -8.36
CA LYS A 139 -17.30 -8.93 -8.41
C LYS A 139 -17.35 -9.45 -9.84
N ILE A 140 -18.10 -8.80 -10.74
CA ILE A 140 -18.15 -9.17 -12.16
C ILE A 140 -16.76 -8.97 -12.79
N CYS A 141 -16.13 -7.82 -12.58
CA CYS A 141 -14.77 -7.54 -13.07
C CYS A 141 -13.76 -8.59 -12.59
N ILE A 142 -13.79 -8.94 -11.30
CA ILE A 142 -12.92 -9.99 -10.74
C ILE A 142 -13.20 -11.35 -11.39
N LYS A 143 -14.48 -11.71 -11.60
CA LYS A 143 -14.85 -12.97 -12.28
C LYS A 143 -14.32 -13.03 -13.70
N VAL A 144 -14.44 -11.95 -14.46
CA VAL A 144 -13.91 -11.84 -15.84
C VAL A 144 -12.40 -12.05 -15.86
N VAL A 145 -11.67 -11.31 -15.03
CA VAL A 145 -10.20 -11.45 -14.94
C VAL A 145 -9.81 -12.87 -14.54
N ASN A 146 -10.48 -13.46 -13.54
CA ASN A 146 -10.20 -14.83 -13.11
C ASN A 146 -10.51 -15.85 -14.21
N ALA A 147 -11.58 -15.66 -14.99
CA ALA A 147 -11.94 -16.57 -16.08
C ALA A 147 -10.90 -16.61 -17.21
N ILE A 148 -10.14 -15.53 -17.40
CA ILE A 148 -9.05 -15.42 -18.38
C ILE A 148 -7.73 -15.87 -17.74
N LYS A 149 -7.37 -15.34 -16.57
CA LYS A 149 -6.04 -15.54 -15.99
C LYS A 149 -5.85 -16.83 -15.19
N SER A 150 -6.92 -17.49 -14.74
CA SER A 150 -6.79 -18.75 -13.98
C SER A 150 -6.24 -19.91 -14.80
N SER A 151 -6.26 -19.81 -16.13
CA SER A 151 -5.70 -20.79 -17.06
C SER A 151 -4.45 -20.24 -17.74
N ALA A 152 -3.35 -20.99 -17.67
CA ALA A 152 -2.12 -20.68 -18.38
C ALA A 152 -2.31 -20.71 -19.92
N LEU A 153 -3.24 -21.52 -20.42
CA LEU A 153 -3.61 -21.51 -21.83
C LEU A 153 -4.36 -20.22 -22.18
N ASN A 154 -5.41 -19.88 -21.43
CA ASN A 154 -6.22 -18.68 -21.70
C ASN A 154 -5.38 -17.41 -21.59
N THR A 155 -4.45 -17.35 -20.65
CA THR A 155 -3.53 -16.21 -20.51
C THR A 155 -2.67 -16.03 -21.76
N ARG A 156 -2.11 -17.13 -22.31
CA ARG A 156 -1.29 -17.07 -23.53
C ARG A 156 -2.13 -16.73 -24.77
N LEU A 157 -3.33 -17.30 -24.89
CA LEU A 157 -4.24 -16.99 -26.00
C LEU A 157 -4.70 -15.52 -25.97
N PHE A 158 -5.02 -15.01 -24.78
CA PHE A 158 -5.38 -13.61 -24.60
C PHE A 158 -4.21 -12.67 -24.94
N GLU A 159 -2.98 -13.04 -24.59
CA GLU A 159 -1.77 -12.27 -24.95
C GLU A 159 -1.54 -12.18 -26.46
N VAL A 160 -1.80 -13.27 -27.18
CA VAL A 160 -1.77 -13.30 -28.65
C VAL A 160 -2.84 -12.37 -29.21
N LEU A 161 -4.08 -12.47 -28.74
CA LEU A 161 -5.18 -11.60 -29.17
C LEU A 161 -4.85 -10.11 -28.97
N CYS A 162 -4.36 -9.73 -27.78
CA CYS A 162 -3.96 -8.35 -27.50
C CYS A 162 -2.83 -7.88 -28.44
N SER A 163 -1.90 -8.77 -28.77
CA SER A 163 -0.80 -8.44 -29.69
C SER A 163 -1.31 -8.22 -31.11
N GLU A 164 -2.27 -9.02 -31.59
CA GLU A 164 -2.90 -8.87 -32.89
C GLU A 164 -3.73 -7.58 -32.98
N MET A 165 -4.40 -7.21 -31.88
CA MET A 165 -5.16 -5.97 -31.76
C MET A 165 -4.27 -4.73 -31.53
N SER A 166 -2.95 -4.90 -31.45
CA SER A 166 -1.99 -3.82 -31.18
C SER A 166 -2.27 -3.07 -29.88
N SER A 167 -2.81 -3.77 -28.88
CA SER A 167 -3.13 -3.20 -27.56
C SER A 167 -1.85 -2.83 -26.81
N GLU A 168 -1.89 -1.72 -26.05
CA GLU A 168 -0.75 -1.28 -25.23
C GLU A 168 -0.35 -2.35 -24.20
N HIS A 169 -1.34 -3.03 -23.65
CA HIS A 169 -1.14 -4.09 -22.67
C HIS A 169 -1.55 -5.45 -23.24
N LYS A 170 -0.75 -6.47 -22.92
CA LYS A 170 -0.97 -7.82 -23.45
C LYS A 170 -1.52 -8.79 -22.41
N THR A 171 -1.58 -8.37 -21.16
CA THR A 171 -2.07 -9.21 -20.07
C THR A 171 -2.90 -8.42 -19.07
N LEU A 172 -3.93 -9.08 -18.54
CA LEU A 172 -4.68 -8.60 -17.39
C LEU A 172 -3.85 -8.73 -16.09
N LEU A 173 -4.24 -8.00 -15.06
CA LEU A 173 -3.64 -8.09 -13.72
C LEU A 173 -4.56 -8.86 -12.78
N PHE A 174 -4.02 -9.79 -12.00
CA PHE A 174 -4.78 -10.42 -10.92
C PHE A 174 -4.99 -9.43 -9.77
N HIS A 175 -6.19 -9.49 -9.19
CA HIS A 175 -6.44 -8.90 -7.89
C HIS A 175 -6.03 -9.87 -6.77
N THR A 176 -5.34 -9.37 -5.74
CA THR A 176 -5.10 -10.10 -4.48
C THR A 176 -5.42 -9.21 -3.29
N GLU A 177 -6.17 -9.71 -2.31
CA GLU A 177 -6.59 -8.92 -1.14
C GLU A 177 -5.41 -8.42 -0.28
N ILE A 178 -4.23 -9.04 -0.42
CA ILE A 178 -3.00 -8.67 0.32
C ILE A 178 -2.31 -7.45 -0.30
N ARG A 179 -2.49 -7.19 -1.60
CA ARG A 179 -1.87 -6.04 -2.29
C ARG A 179 -2.88 -4.91 -2.37
N TRP A 180 -2.70 -3.92 -1.52
CA TRP A 180 -3.66 -2.84 -1.30
C TRP A 180 -4.11 -2.09 -2.57
N LEU A 181 -3.21 -1.87 -3.54
CA LEU A 181 -3.52 -1.20 -4.82
C LEU A 181 -4.01 -2.14 -5.95
N SER A 182 -4.17 -3.43 -5.68
CA SER A 182 -4.42 -4.39 -6.75
C SER A 182 -5.82 -4.29 -7.36
N LYS A 183 -6.84 -3.81 -6.62
CA LYS A 183 -8.20 -3.59 -7.16
C LYS A 183 -8.19 -2.50 -8.22
N GLY A 184 -7.64 -1.32 -7.90
CA GLY A 184 -7.55 -0.20 -8.83
C GLY A 184 -6.75 -0.53 -10.09
N ASN A 185 -5.56 -1.11 -9.92
CA ASN A 185 -4.72 -1.50 -11.07
C ASN A 185 -5.38 -2.57 -11.96
N MET A 186 -6.07 -3.54 -11.35
CA MET A 186 -6.81 -4.56 -12.11
C MET A 186 -7.96 -3.94 -12.89
N LEU A 187 -8.75 -3.06 -12.28
CA LEU A 187 -9.87 -2.38 -12.94
C LEU A 187 -9.39 -1.49 -14.09
N ASN A 188 -8.33 -0.70 -13.88
CA ASN A 188 -7.78 0.16 -14.92
C ASN A 188 -7.32 -0.68 -16.13
N ARG A 189 -6.57 -1.76 -15.87
CA ARG A 189 -6.12 -2.68 -16.93
C ARG A 189 -7.28 -3.36 -17.65
N LEU A 190 -8.31 -3.76 -16.91
CA LEU A 190 -9.50 -4.41 -17.47
C LEU A 190 -10.26 -3.43 -18.37
N TYR A 191 -10.32 -2.15 -17.99
CA TYR A 191 -10.97 -1.10 -18.77
C TYR A 191 -10.19 -0.78 -20.06
N GLU A 192 -8.87 -0.66 -19.98
CA GLU A 192 -7.98 -0.47 -21.14
C GLU A 192 -8.10 -1.59 -22.16
N LEU A 193 -8.36 -2.83 -21.70
CA LEU A 193 -8.49 -4.03 -22.53
C LEU A 193 -9.94 -4.50 -22.73
N LYS A 194 -10.92 -3.59 -22.57
CA LYS A 194 -12.35 -3.94 -22.59
C LYS A 194 -12.75 -4.68 -23.87
N ASN A 195 -12.28 -4.21 -25.02
CA ASN A 195 -12.66 -4.76 -26.33
C ASN A 195 -12.05 -6.16 -26.54
N GLU A 196 -10.78 -6.33 -26.19
CA GLU A 196 -10.05 -7.60 -26.24
C GLU A 196 -10.72 -8.63 -25.34
N VAL A 197 -11.14 -8.21 -24.15
CA VAL A 197 -11.83 -9.06 -23.18
C VAL A 197 -13.19 -9.51 -23.71
N GLU A 198 -13.97 -8.60 -24.30
CA GLU A 198 -15.26 -8.95 -24.91
C GLU A 198 -15.08 -9.98 -26.03
N ILE A 199 -14.18 -9.73 -26.98
CA ILE A 199 -13.87 -10.65 -28.08
C ILE A 199 -13.39 -12.00 -27.54
N PHE A 200 -12.51 -11.98 -26.54
CA PHE A 200 -11.99 -13.21 -25.95
C PHE A 200 -13.10 -14.02 -25.29
N LEU A 201 -13.99 -13.41 -24.50
CA LEU A 201 -15.09 -14.11 -23.83
C LEU A 201 -16.05 -14.75 -24.83
N LEU A 202 -16.38 -14.05 -25.92
CA LEU A 202 -17.21 -14.59 -27.01
C LEU A 202 -16.52 -15.78 -27.70
N SER A 203 -15.22 -15.68 -27.99
CA SER A 203 -14.45 -16.77 -28.61
C SER A 203 -14.36 -18.03 -27.74
N GLN A 204 -14.53 -17.89 -26.43
CA GLN A 204 -14.51 -18.98 -25.45
C GLN A 204 -15.93 -19.44 -25.06
N GLU A 205 -16.95 -19.01 -25.81
CA GLU A 205 -18.37 -19.33 -25.57
C GLU A 205 -18.88 -18.93 -24.16
N LYS A 206 -18.25 -17.92 -23.54
CA LYS A 206 -18.61 -17.41 -22.20
C LYS A 206 -19.67 -16.31 -22.28
N ASN A 207 -20.71 -16.52 -23.08
CA ASN A 207 -21.72 -15.51 -23.43
C ASN A 207 -22.36 -14.84 -22.20
N ASN A 208 -22.78 -15.62 -21.20
CA ASN A 208 -23.38 -15.07 -19.97
C ASN A 208 -22.43 -14.11 -19.23
N LEU A 209 -21.14 -14.45 -19.15
CA LEU A 209 -20.14 -13.59 -18.49
C LEU A 209 -19.83 -12.34 -19.34
N CYS A 210 -19.86 -12.50 -20.67
CA CYS A 210 -19.74 -11.39 -21.61
C CYS A 210 -20.90 -10.40 -21.46
N ASP A 211 -22.15 -10.89 -21.46
CA ASP A 211 -23.36 -10.08 -21.29
C ASP A 211 -23.35 -9.29 -19.97
N GLN A 212 -22.88 -9.93 -18.88
CA GLN A 212 -22.71 -9.25 -17.59
C GLN A 212 -21.64 -8.16 -17.64
N PHE A 213 -20.57 -8.35 -18.41
CA PHE A 213 -19.45 -7.41 -18.52
C PHE A 213 -19.77 -6.22 -19.43
N THR A 214 -20.56 -6.42 -20.48
CA THR A 214 -20.90 -5.39 -21.47
C THR A 214 -22.18 -4.62 -21.15
N ASN A 215 -22.93 -5.04 -20.13
CA ASN A 215 -24.19 -4.39 -19.75
C ASN A 215 -24.00 -2.90 -19.40
N GLU A 216 -24.66 -2.02 -20.14
CA GLU A 216 -24.57 -0.56 -19.99
C GLU A 216 -25.13 -0.03 -18.66
N LYS A 217 -25.87 -0.84 -17.88
CA LYS A 217 -26.33 -0.45 -16.54
C LYS A 217 -25.22 -0.36 -15.49
N ILE A 218 -23.98 -0.66 -15.87
CA ILE A 218 -22.80 -0.74 -15.02
C ILE A 218 -21.82 0.43 -15.27
N VAL A 219 -22.06 1.28 -16.28
CA VAL A 219 -21.21 2.44 -16.63
C VAL A 219 -21.91 3.74 -16.31
#